data_AF-A0A524FKF2-F1
#
_entry.id   AF-A0A524FKF2-F1
#
_cell.length_a   1.000
_cell.length_b   1.000
_cell.length_c   1.000
_cell.angle_alpha   90.00
_cell.angle_beta   90.00
_cell.angle_gamma   90.00
#
_symmetry.space_group_name_H-M   'P 1'
#
loop_
_entity.id
_entity.type
_entity.pdbx_description
1 polymer ?
#
loop_
_entity_poly.entity_id
_entity_poly.type
_entity_poly.pdbx_seq_one_letter_code
_entity_poly.pdbx_strand_id
1 'polypeptide(L)'
;KWHIYGLDYGIPVEIDEWLKKGHPVIVNVSRTIIQEAKNIYMNLKVIFIEVPFEVTMERIKERGREAEERLKERIERARTHQELPEADFVVDNSGRLEDAIEQFLNIVVKVVSENK
;
A
#
# COMPACT_ATOMS: atom_id res chain seq x y z
N LYS A 1 6.21 -9.90 8.69
CA LYS A 1 5.07 -9.57 9.59
C LYS A 1 5.17 -8.11 10.00
N TRP A 2 4.09 -7.45 10.40
CA TRP A 2 4.12 -6.10 10.97
C TRP A 2 3.10 -5.94 12.08
N HIS A 3 3.31 -4.97 12.97
CA HIS A 3 2.41 -4.64 14.07
C HIS A 3 1.90 -3.22 13.91
N ILE A 4 0.58 -3.01 14.02
CA ILE A 4 -0.03 -1.68 13.93
C ILE A 4 -1.39 -1.66 14.64
N TYR A 5 -1.68 -0.59 15.38
CA TYR A 5 -2.94 -0.39 16.13
C TYR A 5 -3.30 -1.56 17.06
N GLY A 6 -2.29 -2.19 17.68
CA GLY A 6 -2.48 -3.31 18.61
C GLY A 6 -2.74 -4.66 17.93
N LEU A 7 -2.55 -4.76 16.62
CA LEU A 7 -2.79 -5.98 15.84
C LEU A 7 -1.52 -6.39 15.09
N ASP A 8 -1.31 -7.70 15.03
CA ASP A 8 -0.28 -8.32 14.20
C ASP A 8 -0.84 -8.71 12.84
N TYR A 9 -0.07 -8.42 11.80
CA TYR A 9 -0.39 -8.68 10.42
C TYR A 9 0.75 -9.41 9.73
N GLY A 10 0.41 -10.18 8.70
CA GLY A 10 1.36 -10.91 7.90
C GLY A 10 0.78 -11.25 6.53
N ILE A 11 1.67 -11.63 5.63
CA ILE A 11 1.30 -12.24 4.35
C ILE A 11 1.44 -13.76 4.55
N PRO A 12 0.46 -14.58 4.14
CA PRO A 12 0.55 -16.03 4.23
C PRO A 12 1.70 -16.57 3.37
N VAL A 13 2.39 -17.63 3.83
CA VAL A 13 3.55 -18.22 3.14
C VAL A 13 3.19 -18.85 1.79
N GLU A 14 1.90 -19.16 1.58
CA GLU A 14 1.33 -19.72 0.37
C GLU A 14 1.58 -18.85 -0.87
N ILE A 15 1.86 -17.55 -0.71
CA ILE A 15 2.23 -16.68 -1.84
C ILE A 15 3.51 -17.17 -2.54
N ASP A 16 4.42 -17.83 -1.81
CA ASP A 16 5.65 -18.35 -2.39
C ASP A 16 5.36 -19.45 -3.43
N GLU A 17 4.32 -20.26 -3.21
CA GLU A 17 3.89 -21.27 -4.17
C GLU A 17 3.25 -20.63 -5.41
N TRP A 18 2.47 -19.57 -5.23
CA TRP A 18 1.86 -18.84 -6.33
C TRP A 18 2.92 -18.16 -7.21
N LEU A 19 3.90 -17.51 -6.57
CA LEU A 19 5.03 -16.88 -7.26
C LEU A 19 5.86 -17.93 -8.02
N LYS A 20 6.14 -19.10 -7.42
CA LYS A 20 6.83 -20.22 -8.11
C LYS A 20 6.08 -20.73 -9.34
N LYS A 21 4.74 -20.65 -9.34
CA LYS A 21 3.88 -21.01 -10.47
C LYS A 21 3.76 -19.90 -11.52
N GLY A 22 4.44 -18.77 -11.33
CA GLY A 22 4.38 -17.61 -12.23
C GLY A 22 3.11 -16.77 -12.07
N HIS A 23 2.35 -16.94 -10.99
CA HIS A 23 1.19 -16.09 -10.72
C HIS A 23 1.63 -14.77 -10.10
N PRO A 24 1.17 -13.62 -10.63
CA PRO A 24 1.40 -12.35 -9.97
C PRO A 24 0.61 -12.26 -8.66
N VAL A 25 1.22 -11.64 -7.64
CA VAL A 25 0.60 -11.45 -6.33
C VAL A 25 0.61 -9.95 -5.99
N ILE A 26 -0.54 -9.42 -5.60
CA ILE A 26 -0.70 -8.04 -5.15
C ILE A 26 -1.12 -8.08 -3.67
N VAL A 27 -0.42 -7.33 -2.83
CA VAL A 27 -0.66 -7.25 -1.39
C VAL A 27 -0.72 -5.80 -0.94
N ASN A 28 -1.62 -5.51 0.01
CA ASN A 28 -1.61 -4.24 0.74
C ASN A 28 -0.86 -4.44 2.06
N VAL A 29 0.18 -3.64 2.29
CA VAL A 29 1.15 -3.85 3.38
C VAL A 29 1.51 -2.55 4.08
N SER A 30 2.11 -2.67 5.27
CA SER A 30 2.77 -1.54 5.92
C SER A 30 4.11 -1.25 5.26
N ARG A 31 4.44 0.04 5.09
CA ARG A 31 5.73 0.50 4.53
C ARG A 31 6.94 -0.02 5.30
N THR A 32 6.75 -0.27 6.60
CA THR A 32 7.77 -0.83 7.51
C THR A 32 8.37 -2.15 7.04
N ILE A 33 7.65 -2.94 6.22
CA ILE A 33 8.14 -4.24 5.76
C ILE A 33 8.76 -4.20 4.35
N ILE A 34 8.72 -3.05 3.67
CA ILE A 34 9.14 -2.96 2.26
C ILE A 34 10.61 -3.36 2.10
N GLN A 35 11.49 -2.85 2.97
CA GLN A 35 12.93 -3.15 2.89
C GLN A 35 13.23 -4.63 3.15
N GLU A 36 12.56 -5.23 4.14
CA GLU A 36 12.67 -6.68 4.39
C GLU A 36 12.16 -7.49 3.19
N ALA A 37 11.00 -7.10 2.63
CA ALA A 37 10.41 -7.78 1.49
C ALA A 37 11.28 -7.68 0.22
N LYS A 38 11.94 -6.54 -0.03
CA LYS A 38 12.88 -6.35 -1.15
C LYS A 38 14.09 -7.30 -1.07
N ASN A 39 14.50 -7.72 0.14
CA ASN A 39 15.58 -8.69 0.32
C ASN A 39 15.14 -10.13 0.03
N ILE A 40 13.84 -10.42 0.13
CA ILE A 40 13.27 -11.76 -0.07
C ILE A 40 12.81 -11.94 -1.52
N TYR A 41 12.16 -10.93 -2.08
CA TYR A 41 11.52 -10.97 -3.39
C TYR A 41 12.19 -10.01 -4.37
N MET A 42 13.11 -10.51 -5.20
CA MET A 42 13.90 -9.70 -6.13
C MET A 42 13.07 -8.93 -7.18
N ASN A 43 11.91 -9.45 -7.57
CA ASN A 43 11.02 -8.83 -8.57
C ASN A 43 9.89 -8.00 -7.93
N LEU A 44 10.00 -7.65 -6.65
CA LEU A 44 8.99 -6.87 -5.94
C LEU A 44 8.89 -5.46 -6.50
N LYS A 45 7.67 -5.02 -6.81
CA LYS A 45 7.33 -3.64 -7.20
C LYS A 45 6.45 -2.99 -6.16
N VAL A 46 6.81 -1.76 -5.77
CA VAL A 46 6.07 -0.96 -4.80
C VAL A 46 5.23 0.07 -5.54
N ILE A 47 3.92 0.01 -5.34
CA ILE A 47 2.98 1.04 -5.79
C ILE A 47 2.55 1.85 -4.57
N PHE A 48 2.87 3.14 -4.56
CA PHE A 48 2.46 4.07 -3.52
C PHE A 48 1.17 4.79 -3.92
N ILE A 49 0.13 4.70 -3.08
CA ILE A 49 -1.11 5.45 -3.27
C ILE A 49 -0.96 6.79 -2.53
N GLU A 50 -0.79 7.86 -3.28
CA GLU A 50 -0.64 9.21 -2.78
C GLU A 50 -2.01 9.88 -2.64
N VAL A 51 -2.25 10.51 -1.50
CA VAL A 51 -3.45 11.28 -1.20
C VAL A 51 -3.01 12.44 -0.31
N PRO A 52 -3.36 13.69 -0.63
CA PRO A 52 -3.08 14.84 0.22
C PRO A 52 -3.53 14.59 1.66
N PHE A 53 -2.77 15.13 2.61
CA PHE A 53 -3.00 14.91 4.03
C PHE A 53 -4.41 15.35 4.45
N GLU A 54 -4.87 16.49 3.93
CA GLU A 54 -6.16 17.08 4.22
C GLU A 54 -7.30 16.12 3.82
N VAL A 55 -7.23 15.58 2.61
CA VAL A 55 -8.19 14.59 2.09
C VAL A 55 -8.14 13.29 2.91
N THR A 56 -6.94 12.84 3.29
CA THR A 56 -6.76 11.66 4.15
C THR A 56 -7.40 11.87 5.51
N MET A 57 -7.20 13.03 6.13
CA MET A 57 -7.76 13.40 7.42
C MET A 57 -9.30 13.44 7.37
N GLU A 58 -9.89 14.06 6.33
CA GLU A 58 -11.34 14.07 6.11
C GLU A 58 -11.90 12.66 6.01
N ARG A 59 -11.33 11.82 5.13
CA ARG A 59 -11.74 10.42 4.94
C ARG A 59 -11.61 9.58 6.22
N ILE A 60 -10.60 9.85 7.07
CA ILE A 60 -10.46 9.17 8.36
C ILE A 60 -11.61 9.56 9.30
N LYS A 61 -11.97 10.85 9.38
CA LYS A 61 -13.06 11.35 10.23
C LYS A 61 -14.41 10.83 9.76
N GLU A 62 -14.70 10.89 8.47
CA GLU A 62 -15.98 10.46 7.88
C GLU A 62 -16.29 8.98 8.12
N ARG A 63 -15.27 8.12 8.18
CA ARG A 63 -15.48 6.68 8.43
C ARG A 63 -16.13 6.41 9.78
N GLY A 64 -15.93 7.27 10.78
CA GLY A 64 -16.55 7.14 12.10
C GLY A 64 -16.22 5.85 12.87
N ARG A 65 -15.15 5.13 12.49
CA ARG A 65 -14.80 3.81 13.04
C ARG A 65 -13.85 3.86 14.24
N GLU A 66 -13.34 5.04 14.59
CA GLU A 66 -12.23 5.22 15.51
C GLU A 66 -12.69 5.86 16.83
N ALA A 67 -12.19 5.36 17.96
CA ALA A 67 -12.23 6.10 19.22
C ALA A 67 -11.27 7.31 19.16
N GLU A 68 -11.48 8.32 20.02
CA GLU A 68 -10.76 9.60 19.95
C GLU A 68 -9.23 9.46 20.00
N GLU A 69 -8.70 8.53 20.79
CA GLU A 69 -7.25 8.27 20.88
C GLU A 69 -6.68 7.64 19.61
N ARG A 70 -7.37 6.62 19.05
CA ARG A 70 -6.94 5.98 17.80
C ARG A 70 -7.03 6.94 16.61
N LEU A 71 -8.00 7.84 16.61
CA LEU A 71 -8.12 8.88 15.59
C LEU A 71 -6.86 9.76 15.53
N LYS A 72 -6.34 10.20 16.69
CA LYS A 72 -5.12 11.02 16.76
C LYS A 72 -3.90 10.26 16.24
N GLU A 73 -3.73 9.00 16.65
CA GLU A 73 -2.64 8.14 16.15
C GLU A 73 -2.68 7.97 14.62
N ARG A 74 -3.88 7.76 14.05
CA ARG A 74 -4.05 7.59 12.60
C ARG A 74 -3.79 8.86 11.82
N ILE A 75 -4.23 10.01 12.32
CA ILE A 75 -3.96 11.31 11.70
C ILE A 75 -2.46 11.60 11.73
N GLU A 76 -1.81 11.41 12.88
CA GLU A 76 -0.38 11.63 13.00
C GLU A 76 0.42 10.71 12.07
N ARG A 77 0.04 9.42 12.01
CA ARG A 77 0.64 8.50 11.06
C ARG A 77 0.42 8.94 9.61
N ALA A 78 -0.77 9.40 9.24
CA ALA A 78 -1.01 9.89 7.88
C ALA A 78 -0.09 11.07 7.54
N ARG A 79 0.09 12.01 8.49
CA ARG A 79 0.95 13.19 8.36
C ARG A 79 2.40 12.83 8.10
N THR A 80 2.96 11.87 8.83
CA THR A 80 4.37 11.47 8.69
C THR A 80 4.63 10.56 7.48
N HIS A 81 3.59 10.10 6.80
CA HIS A 81 3.66 9.12 5.72
C HIS A 81 3.06 9.70 4.42
N GLN A 82 3.27 10.98 4.14
CA GLN A 82 2.80 11.59 2.88
C GLN A 82 3.64 11.18 1.66
N GLU A 83 4.90 10.80 1.86
CA GLU A 83 5.82 10.46 0.77
C GLU A 83 6.36 9.03 0.92
N LEU A 84 6.81 8.46 -0.20
CA LEU A 84 7.56 7.20 -0.25
C LEU A 84 8.56 7.21 -1.42
N PRO A 85 9.74 7.85 -1.27
CA PRO A 85 10.70 8.02 -2.36
C PRO A 85 11.20 6.71 -2.99
N GLU A 86 11.19 5.60 -2.24
CA GLU A 86 11.62 4.29 -2.71
C GLU A 86 10.55 3.48 -3.47
N ALA A 87 9.39 4.09 -3.74
CA ALA A 87 8.33 3.48 -4.53
C ALA A 87 8.73 3.40 -6.02
N ASP A 88 8.41 2.28 -6.67
CA ASP A 88 8.60 2.14 -8.12
C ASP A 88 7.57 2.94 -8.91
N PHE A 89 6.36 3.08 -8.36
CA PHE A 89 5.24 3.78 -8.98
C PHE A 89 4.44 4.57 -7.95
N VAL A 90 3.85 5.68 -8.37
CA VAL A 90 2.92 6.48 -7.58
C VAL A 90 1.56 6.53 -8.30
N VAL A 91 0.49 6.36 -7.54
CA VAL A 91 -0.89 6.55 -7.99
C VAL A 91 -1.49 7.70 -7.22
N ASP A 92 -1.94 8.73 -7.93
CA ASP A 92 -2.62 9.87 -7.33
C ASP A 92 -4.10 9.52 -7.10
N ASN A 93 -4.52 9.55 -5.84
CA ASN A 93 -5.91 9.33 -5.42
C ASN A 93 -6.48 10.56 -4.68
N SER A 94 -6.00 11.75 -5.05
CA SER A 94 -6.53 13.05 -4.65
C SER A 94 -7.82 13.44 -5.39
N GLY A 95 -7.93 13.02 -6.66
CA GLY A 95 -9.04 13.34 -7.55
C GLY A 95 -10.14 12.28 -7.58
N ARG A 96 -10.65 11.99 -8.78
CA ARG A 96 -11.70 10.99 -8.96
C ARG A 96 -11.14 9.59 -8.77
N LEU A 97 -11.95 8.74 -8.15
CA LEU A 97 -11.57 7.35 -7.91
C LEU A 97 -11.31 6.59 -9.22
N GLU A 98 -12.06 6.89 -10.27
CA GLU A 98 -11.90 6.24 -11.58
C GLU A 98 -10.51 6.48 -12.17
N ASP A 99 -9.99 7.70 -12.06
CA ASP A 99 -8.68 8.08 -12.60
C ASP A 99 -7.55 7.31 -11.86
N ALA A 100 -7.65 7.21 -10.53
CA ALA A 100 -6.72 6.45 -9.71
C ALA A 100 -6.76 4.94 -10.01
N ILE A 101 -7.96 4.40 -10.25
CA ILE A 101 -8.15 2.99 -10.63
C ILE A 101 -7.51 2.73 -12.00
N GLU A 102 -7.75 3.59 -12.98
CA GLU A 102 -7.17 3.45 -14.32
C GLU A 102 -5.64 3.50 -14.26
N GLN A 103 -5.07 4.45 -13.53
CA GLN A 103 -3.62 4.56 -13.34
C GLN A 103 -3.05 3.30 -12.68
N PHE A 104 -3.68 2.80 -11.61
CA PHE A 104 -3.27 1.59 -10.92
C PHE A 104 -3.32 0.35 -11.84
N LEU A 105 -4.41 0.17 -12.59
CA LEU A 105 -4.56 -0.97 -13.50
C LEU A 105 -3.53 -0.94 -14.63
N ASN A 106 -3.24 0.24 -15.17
CA ASN A 106 -2.20 0.41 -16.20
C ASN A 106 -0.82 0.00 -15.67
N ILE A 107 -0.47 0.37 -14.43
CA ILE A 107 0.77 -0.07 -13.78
C ILE A 107 0.80 -1.58 -13.63
N VAL A 108 -0.29 -2.18 -13.11
CA VAL A 108 -0.37 -3.64 -12.90
C VAL A 108 -0.20 -4.39 -14.22
N VAL A 109 -0.94 -3.99 -15.27
CA VAL A 109 -0.87 -4.64 -16.59
C VAL A 109 0.54 -4.53 -17.17
N LYS A 110 1.18 -3.35 -17.06
CA LYS A 110 2.56 -3.14 -17.49
C LYS A 110 3.52 -4.10 -16.78
N VAL A 111 3.52 -4.10 -15.45
CA VAL A 111 4.43 -4.92 -14.63
C VAL A 111 4.24 -6.41 -14.91
N VAL A 112 2.99 -6.87 -15.01
CA VAL A 112 2.71 -8.29 -15.27
C VAL A 112 3.09 -8.70 -16.70
N SER A 113 3.02 -7.78 -17.67
CA SER A 113 3.38 -8.06 -19.06
C SER A 113 4.90 -8.06 -19.29
N GLU A 114 5.65 -7.24 -18.56
CA GLU A 114 7.12 -7.16 -18.65
C GLU A 114 7.85 -8.31 -17.93
N ASN A 115 7.17 -9.00 -16.99
CA ASN A 115 7.72 -10.12 -16.22
C ASN A 115 7.35 -11.51 -16.78
N LYS A 116 6.81 -11.57 -18.00
CA LYS A 116 6.65 -12.82 -18.78
C LYS A 116 7.90 -13.09 -19.60
#